data_AF-A0A399JB38-F1
#
_entry.id   AF-A0A399JB38-F1
#
_cell.length_a   1.000
_cell.length_b   1.000
_cell.length_c   1.000
_cell.angle_alpha   90.00
_cell.angle_beta   90.00
_cell.angle_gamma   90.00
#
_symmetry.space_group_name_H-M   'P 1'
#
loop_
_entity.id
_entity.type
_entity.pdbx_description
1 polymer ?
#
loop_
_entity_poly.entity_id
_entity_poly.type
_entity_poly.pdbx_seq_one_letter_code
_entity_poly.pdbx_strand_id
1 'polypeptide(L)'
;MLARFDPAVPARYAAYAKQRAVVFWIVSVVPAALIALGASLFTPRLWGVATIPVILFFLVCVMVGFIYLKLAKKNEAMAEWNGILAILEPEGLAFGPVPSLPWDEVLWIGMADVRAQHAAARATRGLNGARHRTWAKSGHGSLVLSVVYKDADRLLPQLPDTARKMAVKGGKHRTLGTVPFMVVLHPDVLLDSAATETLVAQLRAQASAHGIPFVVSDTEAANTRAATSQALVA
;
A
#
# COMPACT_ATOMS: atom_id res chain seq x y z
N MET A 1 16.57 6.93 16.63
CA MET A 1 15.67 5.78 16.84
C MET A 1 14.76 5.69 15.64
N LEU A 2 14.89 4.66 14.79
CA LEU A 2 13.91 4.40 13.74
C LEU A 2 12.59 4.02 14.41
N ALA A 3 11.48 4.66 14.01
CA ALA A 3 10.16 4.29 14.46
C ALA A 3 9.88 2.87 13.96
N ARG A 4 10.12 1.87 14.82
CA ARG A 4 9.87 0.47 14.50
C ARG A 4 8.37 0.32 14.33
N PHE A 5 7.94 -0.22 13.20
CA PHE A 5 6.52 -0.54 13.02
C PHE A 5 6.10 -1.52 14.12
N ASP A 6 5.13 -1.11 14.93
CA ASP A 6 4.59 -1.91 16.03
C ASP A 6 3.34 -2.64 15.53
N PRO A 7 3.37 -3.97 15.31
CA PRO A 7 2.22 -4.74 14.85
C PRO A 7 1.06 -4.71 15.86
N ALA A 8 1.30 -4.37 17.13
CA ALA A 8 0.24 -4.21 18.12
C ALA A 8 -0.69 -3.03 17.80
N VAL A 9 -0.20 -1.99 17.11
CA VAL A 9 -1.00 -0.84 16.71
C VAL A 9 -2.10 -1.22 15.70
N PRO A 10 -1.79 -1.81 14.53
CA PRO A 10 -2.82 -2.28 13.61
C PRO A 10 -3.67 -3.40 14.20
N ALA A 11 -3.14 -4.27 15.07
CA ALA A 11 -3.95 -5.29 15.75
C ALA A 11 -5.05 -4.66 16.63
N ARG A 12 -4.73 -3.60 17.39
CA ARG A 12 -5.71 -2.82 18.16
C ARG A 12 -6.77 -2.18 17.26
N TYR A 13 -6.35 -1.59 16.14
CA TYR A 13 -7.28 -1.00 15.17
C TYR A 13 -8.15 -2.05 14.45
N ALA A 14 -7.65 -3.27 14.23
CA ALA A 14 -8.43 -4.37 13.69
C ALA A 14 -9.51 -4.84 14.68
N ALA A 15 -9.13 -5.03 15.95
CA ALA A 15 -10.07 -5.37 17.02
C ALA A 15 -11.15 -4.30 17.20
N TYR A 16 -10.75 -3.02 17.18
CA TYR A 16 -11.66 -1.89 17.24
C TYR A 16 -12.64 -1.85 16.06
N ALA A 17 -12.14 -2.05 14.83
CA ALA A 17 -12.96 -2.09 13.63
C ALA A 17 -13.95 -3.26 13.64
N LYS A 18 -13.53 -4.45 14.12
CA LYS A 18 -14.42 -5.61 14.34
C LYS A 18 -15.52 -5.30 15.34
N GLN A 19 -15.16 -4.75 16.50
CA GLN A 19 -16.13 -4.41 17.54
C GLN A 19 -17.15 -3.38 17.03
N ARG A 20 -16.69 -2.33 16.33
CA ARG A 20 -17.58 -1.35 15.71
C ARG A 20 -18.45 -1.93 14.60
N ALA A 21 -17.92 -2.86 13.80
CA ALA A 21 -18.73 -3.58 12.81
C ALA A 21 -19.86 -4.35 13.49
N VAL A 22 -19.56 -5.13 14.54
CA VAL A 22 -20.55 -5.92 15.28
C VAL A 22 -21.63 -5.02 15.88
N VAL A 23 -21.23 -3.96 16.58
CA VAL A 23 -22.18 -2.99 17.16
C VAL A 23 -23.04 -2.36 16.06
N PHE A 24 -22.44 -1.96 14.93
CA PHE A 24 -23.17 -1.39 13.81
C PHE A 24 -24.21 -2.37 13.21
N TRP A 25 -23.83 -3.63 13.00
CA TRP A 25 -24.74 -4.67 12.50
C TRP A 25 -25.91 -4.92 13.47
N ILE A 26 -25.63 -5.00 14.78
CA ILE A 26 -26.66 -5.24 15.81
C ILE A 26 -27.60 -4.04 15.98
N VAL A 27 -27.07 -2.81 15.96
CA VAL A 27 -27.86 -1.60 16.25
C VAL A 27 -28.60 -1.08 15.01
N SER A 28 -28.02 -1.26 13.82
CA SER A 28 -28.57 -0.67 12.59
C SER A 28 -29.24 -1.71 11.70
N VAL A 29 -28.56 -2.82 11.43
CA VAL A 29 -29.02 -3.75 10.39
C VAL A 29 -30.08 -4.72 10.92
N VAL A 30 -29.90 -5.26 12.14
CA VAL A 30 -30.89 -6.17 12.75
C VAL A 30 -32.23 -5.46 12.99
N PRO A 31 -32.30 -4.26 13.59
CA PRO A 31 -33.56 -3.52 13.74
C PRO A 31 -34.18 -3.15 12.40
N ALA A 32 -33.39 -2.71 11.41
CA ALA A 32 -33.90 -2.40 10.07
C ALA A 32 -34.51 -3.64 9.39
N ALA A 33 -33.88 -4.82 9.52
CA ALA A 33 -34.41 -6.08 9.03
C ALA A 33 -35.71 -6.48 9.73
N LEU A 34 -35.78 -6.34 11.06
CA LEU A 34 -37.00 -6.63 11.83
C LEU A 34 -38.14 -5.69 11.49
N ILE A 35 -37.87 -4.40 11.29
CA ILE A 35 -38.86 -3.40 10.85
C ILE A 35 -39.36 -3.74 9.44
N ALA A 36 -38.46 -4.08 8.53
CA ALA A 36 -38.83 -4.51 7.18
C ALA A 36 -39.68 -5.79 7.19
N LEU A 37 -39.31 -6.78 8.01
CA LEU A 37 -40.07 -8.02 8.19
C LEU A 37 -41.46 -7.75 8.79
N GLY A 38 -41.54 -6.94 9.85
CA GLY A 38 -42.82 -6.56 10.47
C GLY A 38 -43.73 -5.81 9.49
N ALA A 39 -43.19 -4.83 8.74
CA ALA A 39 -43.96 -4.12 7.72
C ALA A 39 -44.46 -5.05 6.60
N SER A 40 -43.65 -6.06 6.23
CA SER A 40 -44.00 -7.05 5.21
C SER A 40 -45.13 -7.99 5.63
N LEU A 41 -45.17 -8.38 6.91
CA LEU A 41 -46.16 -9.31 7.46
C LEU A 41 -47.51 -8.64 7.80
N PHE A 42 -47.48 -7.40 8.29
CA PHE A 42 -48.68 -6.76 8.87
C PHE A 42 -49.35 -5.71 7.99
N THR A 43 -48.65 -5.19 6.96
CA THR A 43 -49.17 -4.07 6.14
C THR A 43 -48.83 -4.22 4.66
N PRO A 44 -49.35 -5.24 3.96
CA PRO A 44 -49.05 -5.49 2.55
C PRO A 44 -49.51 -4.36 1.60
N ARG A 45 -50.47 -3.53 2.04
CA ARG A 45 -51.03 -2.43 1.24
C ARG A 45 -50.11 -1.19 1.12
N LEU A 46 -49.06 -1.09 1.96
CA LEU A 46 -48.11 0.04 2.00
C LEU A 46 -46.81 -0.21 1.20
N TRP A 47 -46.74 -1.34 0.48
CA TRP A 47 -45.54 -1.81 -0.24
C TRP A 47 -45.05 -0.93 -1.41
N GLY A 48 -45.75 0.16 -1.75
CA GLY A 48 -45.42 0.98 -2.92
C GLY A 48 -44.46 2.16 -2.65
N VAL A 49 -44.62 2.89 -1.54
CA VAL A 49 -43.97 4.22 -1.37
C VAL A 49 -43.01 4.26 -0.19
N ALA A 50 -43.30 3.53 0.90
CA ALA A 50 -42.49 3.54 2.13
C ALA A 50 -41.40 2.45 2.16
N THR A 51 -41.51 1.42 1.31
CA THR A 51 -40.57 0.28 1.23
C THR A 51 -39.27 0.65 0.52
N ILE A 52 -39.32 1.48 -0.53
CA ILE A 52 -38.13 1.87 -1.30
C ILE A 52 -37.09 2.58 -0.40
N PRO A 53 -37.45 3.58 0.44
CA PRO A 53 -36.51 4.20 1.37
C PRO A 53 -35.94 3.24 2.41
N VAL A 54 -36.75 2.30 2.92
CA VAL A 54 -36.32 1.32 3.93
C VAL A 54 -35.33 0.32 3.32
N ILE A 55 -35.59 -0.16 2.10
CA ILE A 55 -34.68 -1.04 1.36
C ILE A 55 -33.37 -0.29 1.06
N LEU A 56 -33.44 0.96 0.58
CA LEU A 56 -32.25 1.77 0.33
C LEU A 56 -31.44 2.01 1.60
N PHE A 57 -32.09 2.35 2.70
CA PHE A 57 -31.43 2.53 4.01
C PHE A 57 -30.76 1.24 4.47
N PHE A 58 -31.45 0.10 4.36
CA PHE A 58 -30.89 -1.21 4.68
C PHE A 58 -29.65 -1.52 3.83
N LEU A 59 -29.72 -1.25 2.52
CA LEU A 59 -28.63 -1.50 1.58
C LEU A 59 -27.41 -0.60 1.86
N VAL A 60 -27.64 0.66 2.25
CA VAL A 60 -26.59 1.57 2.72
C VAL A 60 -25.96 1.05 4.02
N CYS A 61 -26.76 0.62 4.99
CA CYS A 61 -26.24 0.04 6.23
C CYS A 61 -25.39 -1.21 5.95
N VAL A 62 -25.87 -2.13 5.12
CA VAL A 62 -25.10 -3.31 4.70
C VAL A 62 -23.77 -2.89 4.07
N MET A 63 -23.78 -1.92 3.16
CA MET A 63 -22.56 -1.39 2.53
C MET A 63 -21.56 -0.83 3.56
N VAL A 64 -22.03 -0.04 4.53
CA VAL A 64 -21.20 0.53 5.60
C VAL A 64 -20.62 -0.58 6.49
N GLY A 65 -21.42 -1.59 6.86
CA GLY A 65 -20.96 -2.76 7.61
C GLY A 65 -19.84 -3.51 6.90
N PHE A 66 -19.95 -3.68 5.57
CA PHE A 66 -18.89 -4.28 4.74
C PHE A 66 -17.62 -3.44 4.70
N ILE A 67 -17.73 -2.10 4.72
CA ILE A 67 -16.56 -1.21 4.77
C ILE A 67 -15.76 -1.46 6.06
N TYR A 68 -16.43 -1.52 7.22
CA TYR A 68 -15.76 -1.81 8.50
C TYR A 68 -15.08 -3.19 8.53
N LEU A 69 -15.76 -4.23 8.02
CA LEU A 69 -15.19 -5.57 7.91
C LEU A 69 -13.95 -5.59 6.99
N LYS A 70 -14.00 -4.86 5.88
CA LYS A 70 -12.86 -4.74 4.97
C LYS A 70 -11.69 -3.99 5.59
N LEU A 71 -11.98 -2.96 6.39
CA LEU A 71 -10.98 -2.22 7.15
C LEU A 71 -10.31 -3.11 8.20
N ALA A 72 -11.11 -3.90 8.92
CA ALA A 72 -10.61 -4.88 9.90
C ALA A 72 -9.69 -5.90 9.24
N LYS A 73 -10.11 -6.52 8.12
CA LYS A 73 -9.26 -7.46 7.36
C LYS A 73 -7.95 -6.82 6.89
N LYS A 74 -7.99 -5.55 6.46
CA LYS A 74 -6.78 -4.81 6.08
C LYS A 74 -5.84 -4.63 7.28
N ASN A 75 -6.37 -4.24 8.43
CA ASN A 75 -5.59 -4.01 9.64
C ASN A 75 -5.05 -5.32 10.23
N GLU A 76 -5.80 -6.42 10.16
CA GLU A 76 -5.33 -7.77 10.47
C GLU A 76 -4.17 -8.18 9.57
N ALA A 77 -4.31 -7.99 8.27
CA ALA A 77 -3.22 -8.25 7.34
C ALA A 77 -1.97 -7.43 7.71
N MET A 78 -2.12 -6.14 8.02
CA MET A 78 -0.98 -5.32 8.48
C MET A 78 -0.39 -5.80 9.81
N ALA A 79 -1.20 -6.27 10.76
CA ALA A 79 -0.74 -6.84 12.03
C ALA A 79 0.01 -8.17 11.85
N GLU A 80 -0.40 -8.96 10.86
CA GLU A 80 0.27 -10.20 10.42
C GLU A 80 1.47 -9.92 9.49
N TRP A 81 1.85 -8.66 9.28
CA TRP A 81 2.88 -8.24 8.32
C TRP A 81 2.54 -8.52 6.85
N ASN A 82 1.33 -8.99 6.57
CA ASN A 82 0.77 -9.15 5.24
C ASN A 82 0.50 -7.78 4.61
N GLY A 83 1.42 -7.32 3.77
CA GLY A 83 1.34 -6.05 3.04
C GLY A 83 2.34 -4.99 3.50
N ILE A 84 3.09 -5.23 4.58
CA ILE A 84 4.24 -4.42 4.98
C ILE A 84 5.47 -5.11 4.43
N LEU A 85 5.97 -4.57 3.33
CA LEU A 85 6.98 -5.27 2.55
C LEU A 85 8.37 -5.11 3.15
N ALA A 86 8.73 -3.98 3.79
CA ALA A 86 10.06 -3.82 4.37
C ALA A 86 10.12 -2.83 5.55
N ILE A 87 11.01 -3.10 6.51
CA ILE A 87 11.48 -2.22 7.57
C ILE A 87 12.97 -1.96 7.37
N LEU A 88 13.38 -0.73 7.62
CA LEU A 88 14.80 -0.37 7.73
C LEU A 88 15.33 -0.73 9.11
N GLU A 89 16.25 -1.68 9.17
CA GLU A 89 16.99 -2.03 10.38
C GLU A 89 18.49 -1.71 10.20
N PRO A 90 19.26 -1.56 11.30
CA PRO A 90 20.70 -1.29 11.21
C PRO A 90 21.47 -2.40 10.49
N GLU A 91 20.99 -3.65 10.60
CA GLU A 91 21.64 -4.82 10.01
C GLU A 91 21.24 -5.04 8.54
N GLY A 92 20.09 -4.52 8.12
CA GLY A 92 19.57 -4.73 6.78
C GLY A 92 18.13 -4.27 6.57
N LEU A 93 17.52 -4.79 5.51
CA LEU A 93 16.09 -4.61 5.21
C LEU A 93 15.32 -5.83 5.71
N ALA A 94 14.46 -5.65 6.72
CA ALA A 94 13.62 -6.70 7.29
C ALA A 94 12.28 -6.79 6.57
N PHE A 95 11.85 -8.00 6.21
CA PHE A 95 10.62 -8.26 5.46
C PHE A 95 9.58 -8.94 6.37
N GLY A 96 8.98 -8.15 7.26
CA GLY A 96 8.00 -8.65 8.22
C GLY A 96 8.64 -9.54 9.30
N PRO A 97 8.14 -10.78 9.52
CA PRO A 97 8.68 -11.69 10.53
C PRO A 97 9.97 -12.41 10.09
N VAL A 98 10.42 -12.18 8.85
CA VAL A 98 11.61 -12.82 8.27
C VAL A 98 12.87 -12.08 8.71
N PRO A 99 14.00 -12.78 8.96
CA PRO A 99 15.29 -12.16 9.21
C PRO A 99 15.64 -11.09 8.18
N SER A 100 16.28 -10.01 8.62
CA SER A 100 16.70 -8.92 7.75
C SER A 100 17.64 -9.41 6.65
N LEU A 101 17.35 -9.03 5.40
CA LEU A 101 18.33 -9.18 4.33
C LEU A 101 19.45 -8.16 4.56
N PRO A 102 20.70 -8.62 4.76
CA PRO A 102 21.76 -7.77 5.25
C PRO A 102 22.22 -6.76 4.18
N TRP A 103 22.73 -5.61 4.63
CA TRP A 103 23.13 -4.51 3.75
C TRP A 103 24.28 -4.89 2.80
N ASP A 104 25.13 -5.84 3.19
CA ASP A 104 26.24 -6.34 2.36
C ASP A 104 25.78 -7.08 1.10
N GLU A 105 24.55 -7.60 1.09
CA GLU A 105 23.93 -8.24 -0.07
C GLU A 105 23.26 -7.26 -1.03
N VAL A 106 23.13 -5.99 -0.63
CA VAL A 106 22.52 -4.94 -1.45
C VAL A 106 23.55 -4.35 -2.41
N LEU A 107 23.23 -4.38 -3.70
CA LEU A 107 24.04 -3.79 -4.77
C LEU A 107 23.65 -2.35 -5.07
N TRP A 108 22.36 -2.03 -4.96
CA TRP A 108 21.83 -0.74 -5.36
C TRP A 108 20.47 -0.48 -4.72
N ILE A 109 20.22 0.79 -4.40
CA ILE A 109 18.92 1.26 -3.92
C ILE A 109 18.48 2.45 -4.76
N GLY A 110 17.27 2.37 -5.29
CA GLY A 110 16.64 3.46 -6.03
C GLY A 110 15.30 3.81 -5.45
N MET A 111 14.99 5.11 -5.38
CA MET A 111 13.67 5.58 -5.04
C MET A 111 13.12 6.44 -6.17
N ALA A 112 11.90 6.19 -6.62
CA ALA A 112 11.22 6.99 -7.62
C ALA A 112 9.95 7.58 -7.03
N ASP A 113 9.83 8.92 -7.08
CA ASP A 113 8.58 9.60 -6.76
C ASP A 113 7.75 9.78 -8.02
N VAL A 114 6.88 8.80 -8.29
CA VAL A 114 5.99 8.84 -9.45
C VAL A 114 4.66 9.55 -9.15
N ARG A 115 4.48 10.15 -7.96
CA ARG A 115 3.22 10.79 -7.56
C ARG A 115 2.85 11.92 -8.51
N ALA A 116 3.78 12.81 -8.82
CA ALA A 116 3.54 13.94 -9.73
C ALA A 116 3.21 13.50 -11.16
N GLN A 117 3.99 12.56 -11.72
CA GLN A 117 3.74 12.00 -13.05
C GLN A 117 2.36 11.35 -13.14
N HIS A 118 1.98 10.61 -12.10
CA HIS A 118 0.67 9.98 -12.02
C HIS A 118 -0.45 11.02 -11.78
N ALA A 119 -0.22 12.07 -11.02
CA ALA A 119 -1.19 13.16 -10.86
C ALA A 119 -1.48 13.85 -12.20
N ALA A 120 -0.45 14.09 -13.02
CA ALA A 120 -0.59 14.61 -14.38
C ALA A 120 -1.34 13.63 -15.29
N ALA A 121 -0.96 12.35 -15.30
CA ALA A 121 -1.65 11.32 -16.09
C ALA A 121 -3.11 11.13 -15.67
N ARG A 122 -3.44 11.33 -14.39
CA ARG A 122 -4.81 11.33 -13.88
C ARG A 122 -5.61 12.49 -14.44
N ALA A 123 -5.04 13.69 -14.44
CA ALA A 123 -5.68 14.90 -14.96
C ALA A 123 -5.98 14.76 -16.45
N THR A 124 -5.04 14.25 -17.25
CA THR A 124 -5.24 14.06 -18.70
C THR A 124 -6.23 12.95 -19.03
N ARG A 125 -6.30 11.88 -18.23
CA ARG A 125 -7.21 10.74 -18.46
C ARG A 125 -8.59 10.92 -17.81
N GLY A 126 -8.87 12.04 -17.16
CA GLY A 126 -10.16 12.30 -16.50
C GLY A 126 -10.50 11.27 -15.42
N LEU A 127 -9.48 10.68 -14.78
CA LEU A 127 -9.67 9.62 -13.78
C LEU A 127 -10.12 10.23 -12.44
N ASN A 128 -11.43 10.39 -12.26
CA ASN A 128 -12.06 10.90 -11.04
C ASN A 128 -12.83 9.81 -10.29
N GLY A 129 -13.04 10.02 -8.97
CA GLY A 129 -13.91 9.19 -8.14
C GLY A 129 -13.53 7.71 -8.08
N ALA A 130 -14.43 6.82 -8.50
CA ALA A 130 -14.23 5.37 -8.44
C ALA A 130 -13.05 4.88 -9.31
N ARG A 131 -12.85 5.49 -10.49
CA ARG A 131 -11.74 5.14 -11.41
C ARG A 131 -10.39 5.49 -10.80
N HIS A 132 -10.31 6.63 -10.13
CA HIS A 132 -9.13 7.01 -9.34
C HIS A 132 -8.83 5.98 -8.25
N ARG A 133 -9.85 5.53 -7.50
CA ARG A 133 -9.67 4.54 -6.42
C ARG A 133 -9.17 3.20 -6.94
N THR A 134 -9.63 2.75 -8.10
CA THR A 134 -9.13 1.50 -8.72
C THR A 134 -7.70 1.69 -9.21
N TRP A 135 -7.41 2.84 -9.79
CA TRP A 135 -6.07 3.16 -10.29
C TRP A 135 -5.03 3.24 -9.17
N ALA A 136 -5.34 3.92 -8.07
CA ALA A 136 -4.50 3.99 -6.87
C ALA A 136 -4.29 2.62 -6.21
N LYS A 137 -5.31 1.74 -6.22
CA LYS A 137 -5.17 0.35 -5.73
C LYS A 137 -4.17 -0.47 -6.54
N SER A 138 -3.94 -0.12 -7.79
CA SER A 138 -2.91 -0.73 -8.64
C SER A 138 -1.52 -0.13 -8.41
N GLY A 139 -1.28 0.57 -7.29
CA GLY A 139 0.03 1.16 -6.94
C GLY A 139 0.35 2.47 -7.65
N HIS A 140 -0.58 3.03 -8.43
CA HIS A 140 -0.35 4.27 -9.18
C HIS A 140 -0.40 5.49 -8.26
N GLY A 141 0.57 6.39 -8.39
CA GLY A 141 0.69 7.57 -7.53
C GLY A 141 1.22 7.24 -6.13
N SER A 142 2.13 6.26 -6.03
CA SER A 142 2.86 5.93 -4.82
C SER A 142 4.36 6.24 -5.00
N LEU A 143 5.10 6.26 -3.90
CA LEU A 143 6.55 6.15 -3.97
C LEU A 143 6.90 4.71 -4.37
N VAL A 144 7.98 4.54 -5.12
CA VAL A 144 8.51 3.23 -5.49
C VAL A 144 9.94 3.14 -5.01
N LEU A 145 10.22 2.16 -4.15
CA LEU A 145 11.56 1.83 -3.68
C LEU A 145 11.99 0.53 -4.34
N SER A 146 13.11 0.56 -5.06
CA SER A 146 13.71 -0.58 -5.73
C SER A 146 15.02 -0.91 -5.04
N VAL A 147 15.12 -2.14 -4.54
CA VAL A 147 16.35 -2.64 -3.91
C VAL A 147 16.88 -3.80 -4.72
N VAL A 148 18.12 -3.71 -5.18
CA VAL A 148 18.79 -4.75 -5.96
C VAL A 148 19.73 -5.51 -5.05
N TYR A 149 19.61 -6.83 -5.04
CA TYR A 149 20.43 -7.75 -4.26
C TYR A 149 21.34 -8.58 -5.16
N LYS A 150 22.45 -9.08 -4.59
CA LYS A 150 23.47 -9.87 -5.30
C LYS A 150 22.95 -11.20 -5.83
N ASP A 151 22.33 -12.02 -4.98
CA ASP A 151 22.03 -13.42 -5.30
C ASP A 151 20.56 -13.81 -5.04
N ALA A 152 19.83 -13.90 -6.13
CA ALA A 152 18.43 -14.31 -6.18
C ALA A 152 18.22 -15.74 -5.69
N ASP A 153 19.10 -16.67 -6.07
CA ASP A 153 18.85 -18.08 -5.81
C ASP A 153 19.04 -18.41 -4.33
N ARG A 154 19.92 -17.66 -3.64
CA ARG A 154 20.13 -17.74 -2.19
C ARG A 154 19.08 -16.97 -1.38
N LEU A 155 18.70 -15.78 -1.80
CA LEU A 155 17.92 -14.84 -0.98
C LEU A 155 16.41 -14.86 -1.24
N LEU A 156 15.95 -15.15 -2.46
CA LEU A 156 14.51 -15.21 -2.76
C LEU A 156 13.73 -16.25 -1.94
N PRO A 157 14.28 -17.44 -1.64
CA PRO A 157 13.58 -18.42 -0.80
C PRO A 157 13.35 -17.93 0.64
N GLN A 158 14.18 -16.99 1.11
CA GLN A 158 14.07 -16.40 2.44
C GLN A 158 12.97 -15.34 2.50
N LEU A 159 12.67 -14.68 1.38
CA LEU A 159 11.64 -13.65 1.31
C LEU A 159 10.23 -14.24 1.48
N PRO A 160 9.31 -13.50 2.15
CA PRO A 160 7.91 -13.89 2.21
C PRO A 160 7.28 -13.88 0.81
N ASP A 161 6.24 -14.70 0.62
CA ASP A 161 5.60 -14.91 -0.68
C ASP A 161 5.17 -13.62 -1.39
N THR A 162 4.74 -12.62 -0.63
CA THR A 162 4.34 -11.30 -1.14
C THR A 162 5.52 -10.54 -1.75
N ALA A 163 6.65 -10.45 -1.03
CA ALA A 163 7.87 -9.82 -1.53
C ALA A 163 8.46 -10.61 -2.71
N ARG A 164 8.39 -11.95 -2.67
CA ARG A 164 8.85 -12.82 -3.75
C ARG A 164 8.08 -12.61 -5.05
N LYS A 165 6.76 -12.41 -4.98
CA LYS A 165 5.92 -12.09 -6.16
C LYS A 165 6.24 -10.73 -6.77
N MET A 166 6.76 -9.80 -5.98
CA MET A 166 7.20 -8.47 -6.42
C MET A 166 8.67 -8.44 -6.85
N ALA A 167 9.39 -9.55 -6.66
CA ALA A 167 10.77 -9.65 -7.05
C ALA A 167 10.91 -9.93 -8.54
N VAL A 168 11.80 -9.18 -9.20
CA VAL A 168 12.14 -9.36 -10.61
C VAL A 168 13.55 -9.91 -10.68
N LYS A 169 13.68 -11.18 -11.10
CA LYS A 169 14.98 -11.78 -11.39
C LYS A 169 15.59 -11.10 -12.62
N GLY A 170 16.86 -10.73 -12.55
CA GLY A 170 17.64 -10.28 -13.70
C GLY A 170 17.85 -11.45 -14.67
N GLY A 171 16.86 -11.72 -15.52
CA GLY A 171 16.69 -13.01 -16.21
C GLY A 171 17.80 -13.48 -17.15
N LYS A 172 18.91 -12.73 -17.34
CA LYS A 172 20.02 -13.14 -18.23
C LYS A 172 21.43 -12.73 -17.77
N HIS A 173 21.61 -12.02 -16.66
CA HIS A 173 22.92 -11.50 -16.28
C HIS A 173 23.46 -12.22 -15.05
N ARG A 174 23.99 -13.44 -15.24
CA ARG A 174 24.89 -14.02 -14.25
C ARG A 174 26.18 -13.24 -14.26
N THR A 175 26.38 -12.42 -13.23
CA THR A 175 27.61 -11.63 -13.08
C THR A 175 28.40 -12.26 -11.96
N LEU A 176 29.61 -12.75 -12.25
CA LEU A 176 30.49 -13.38 -11.26
C LEU A 176 29.82 -14.55 -10.49
N GLY A 177 28.99 -15.35 -11.17
CA GLY A 177 28.30 -16.50 -10.58
C GLY A 177 27.04 -16.17 -9.77
N THR A 178 26.66 -14.89 -9.67
CA THR A 178 25.46 -14.44 -8.94
C THR A 178 24.36 -13.98 -9.90
N VAL A 179 23.09 -14.19 -9.52
CA VAL A 179 21.92 -13.69 -10.27
C VAL A 179 21.33 -12.51 -9.50
N PRO A 180 21.53 -11.26 -9.93
CA PRO A 180 20.94 -10.15 -9.21
C PRO A 180 19.41 -10.17 -9.37
N PHE A 181 18.72 -9.70 -8.35
CA PHE A 181 17.28 -9.49 -8.41
C PHE A 181 16.89 -8.18 -7.75
N MET A 182 15.77 -7.63 -8.21
CA MET A 182 15.21 -6.40 -7.68
C MET A 182 13.95 -6.72 -6.89
N VAL A 183 13.82 -6.18 -5.69
CA VAL A 183 12.55 -6.15 -4.96
C VAL A 183 11.98 -4.75 -5.10
N VAL A 184 10.74 -4.67 -5.59
CA VAL A 184 9.99 -3.42 -5.70
C VAL A 184 9.09 -3.29 -4.47
N LEU A 185 9.19 -2.16 -3.78
CA LEU A 185 8.51 -1.84 -2.55
C LEU A 185 7.71 -0.55 -2.75
N HIS A 186 6.53 -0.49 -2.15
CA HIS A 186 5.73 0.74 -2.09
C HIS A 186 5.75 1.23 -0.65
N PRO A 187 6.50 2.30 -0.32
CA PRO A 187 6.34 3.01 0.93
C PRO A 187 4.88 3.43 1.13
N ASP A 188 4.44 3.55 2.38
CA ASP A 188 3.03 3.82 2.69
C ASP A 188 2.50 5.02 1.88
N VAL A 189 1.36 4.80 1.23
CA VAL A 189 0.66 5.78 0.38
C VAL A 189 0.18 6.99 1.18
N LEU A 190 0.18 6.89 2.51
CA LEU A 190 -0.21 7.96 3.44
C LEU A 190 0.97 8.80 3.95
N LEU A 191 2.21 8.52 3.53
CA LEU A 191 3.34 9.36 3.89
C LEU A 191 3.15 10.76 3.30
N ASP A 192 3.12 11.76 4.18
CA ASP A 192 3.19 13.16 3.78
C ASP A 192 4.61 13.52 3.28
N SER A 193 4.78 14.74 2.78
CA SER A 193 6.06 15.18 2.22
C SER A 193 7.18 15.13 3.26
N ALA A 194 6.92 15.53 4.51
CA ALA A 194 7.92 15.54 5.57
C ALA A 194 8.36 14.11 5.98
N ALA A 195 7.41 13.17 6.07
CA ALA A 195 7.69 11.77 6.34
C ALA A 195 8.44 11.12 5.16
N THR A 196 8.11 11.51 3.92
CA THR A 196 8.84 11.08 2.72
C THR A 196 10.29 11.55 2.75
N GLU A 197 10.53 12.84 3.00
CA GLU A 197 11.88 13.41 3.09
C GLU A 197 12.70 12.73 4.18
N THR A 198 12.08 12.47 5.34
CA THR A 198 12.72 11.75 6.44
C THR A 198 13.12 10.34 6.04
N LEU A 199 12.22 9.60 5.36
CA LEU A 199 12.52 8.26 4.85
C LEU A 199 13.67 8.28 3.83
N VAL A 200 13.67 9.24 2.91
CA VAL A 200 14.75 9.42 1.92
C VAL A 200 16.09 9.69 2.61
N ALA A 201 16.09 10.59 3.60
CA ALA A 201 17.29 10.93 4.35
C ALA A 201 17.84 9.71 5.09
N GLN A 202 16.97 8.91 5.73
CA GLN A 202 17.36 7.69 6.43
C GLN A 202 17.92 6.63 5.47
N LEU A 203 17.24 6.38 4.35
CA LEU A 203 17.72 5.45 3.31
C LEU A 203 19.08 5.88 2.76
N ARG A 204 19.25 7.17 2.48
CA ARG A 204 20.52 7.73 1.98
C ARG A 204 21.64 7.57 3.00
N ALA A 205 21.36 7.85 4.28
CA ALA A 205 22.33 7.70 5.35
C ALA A 205 22.78 6.24 5.51
N GLN A 206 21.83 5.29 5.50
CA GLN A 206 22.15 3.86 5.57
C GLN A 206 22.94 3.39 4.35
N ALA A 207 22.48 3.75 3.14
CA ALA A 207 23.20 3.40 1.91
C ALA A 207 24.65 3.93 1.91
N SER A 208 24.84 5.19 2.32
CA SER A 208 26.16 5.80 2.43
C SER A 208 27.04 5.11 3.48
N ALA A 209 26.47 4.72 4.62
CA ALA A 209 27.21 4.02 5.68
C ALA A 209 27.75 2.66 5.22
N HIS A 210 27.08 2.02 4.27
CA HIS A 210 27.44 0.71 3.72
C HIS A 210 28.09 0.78 2.33
N GLY A 211 28.38 1.98 1.81
CA GLY A 211 28.99 2.16 0.48
C GLY A 211 28.08 1.74 -0.68
N ILE A 212 26.77 1.70 -0.46
CA ILE A 212 25.76 1.30 -1.46
C ILE A 212 25.36 2.53 -2.30
N PRO A 213 25.38 2.43 -3.64
CA PRO A 213 24.86 3.49 -4.49
C PRO A 213 23.36 3.72 -4.24
N PHE A 214 23.00 4.98 -3.95
CA PHE A 214 21.62 5.41 -3.74
C PHE A 214 21.20 6.49 -4.74
N VAL A 215 20.10 6.25 -5.47
CA VAL A 215 19.58 7.19 -6.48
C VAL A 215 18.14 7.55 -6.14
N VAL A 216 17.83 8.84 -6.17
CA VAL A 216 16.45 9.34 -6.09
C VAL A 216 16.08 9.92 -7.45
N SER A 217 15.16 9.25 -8.15
CA SER A 217 14.55 9.76 -9.36
C SER A 217 13.38 10.63 -8.95
N ASP A 218 13.63 11.93 -8.87
CA ASP A 218 12.58 12.91 -8.66
C ASP A 218 11.97 13.24 -10.01
N THR A 219 10.80 12.66 -10.28
CA THR A 219 10.19 12.71 -11.63
C THR A 219 9.81 14.15 -12.01
N GLU A 220 9.55 15.00 -11.02
CA GLU A 220 9.30 16.43 -11.22
C GLU A 220 10.57 17.16 -11.68
N ALA A 221 11.68 17.05 -10.95
CA ALA A 221 12.95 17.64 -11.35
C ALA A 221 13.55 17.02 -12.63
N ALA A 222 13.25 15.76 -12.94
CA ALA A 222 13.61 15.11 -14.20
C ALA A 222 12.79 15.66 -15.37
N ASN A 223 11.49 15.89 -15.18
CA ASN A 223 10.62 16.50 -16.18
C ASN A 223 10.95 17.98 -16.40
N THR A 224 11.27 18.74 -15.35
CA THR A 224 11.73 20.13 -15.48
C THR A 224 13.05 20.20 -16.25
N ARG A 225 14.02 19.33 -15.93
CA ARG A 225 15.29 19.26 -16.68
C ARG A 225 15.08 18.85 -18.14
N ALA A 226 14.19 17.90 -18.41
CA ALA A 226 13.87 17.50 -19.78
C ALA A 226 13.18 18.64 -20.57
N ALA A 227 12.26 19.38 -19.95
CA ALA A 227 11.60 20.53 -20.55
C ALA A 227 12.58 21.69 -20.81
N THR A 228 13.47 22.00 -19.86
CA THR A 228 14.51 23.02 -20.03
C THR A 228 15.51 22.63 -21.12
N SER A 229 15.91 21.36 -21.20
CA SER A 229 16.79 20.86 -22.27
C SER A 229 16.12 20.91 -23.64
N GLN A 230 14.80 20.68 -23.74
CA GLN A 230 14.06 20.83 -25.00
C GLN A 230 13.90 22.30 -25.40
N ALA A 231 13.71 23.21 -24.44
CA ALA A 231 13.64 24.65 -24.70
C ALA A 231 15.00 25.27 -25.07
N LEU A 232 16.12 24.63 -24.73
CA LEU A 232 17.48 25.03 -25.13
C LEU A 232 17.89 24.51 -26.51
N VAL A 233 17.15 23.56 -27.09
CA VAL A 233 17.41 22.94 -28.40
C VAL A 233 16.43 23.41 -29.48
N ALA A 234 15.37 24.14 -29.09
CA ALA A 234 14.41 24.80 -29.97
C ALA A 234 14.78 26.26 -30.21
#